data_AF-A0A517YAL8-F1
#
_entry.id   AF-A0A517YAL8-F1
#
_cell.length_a   1.000
_cell.length_b   1.000
_cell.length_c   1.000
_cell.angle_alpha   90.00
_cell.angle_beta   90.00
_cell.angle_gamma   90.00
#
_symmetry.space_group_name_H-M   'P 1'
#
loop_
_entity.id
_entity.type
_entity.pdbx_description
1 polymer ?
#
loop_
_entity_poly.entity_id
_entity_poly.type
_entity_poly.pdbx_seq_one_letter_code
_entity_poly.pdbx_strand_id
1 'polypeptide(L)'
;MLRLNLWFVALCALMISGGIASAADPLETTVQGKLTTGVNAIGAETTGTTIEGKGFTWELDFGKNDALAKAAEKLNGQQVVVSGKLNKVPGVEIKERLIFTVKTLKAAATKVELEAYGMKGDTKIEFASEGERTIVDIHCASGIDRCGLKRTGATWPKDVVVRLHLKGLEMFLVAADKNTIECAVPSSGAPNSTCQLMSGKRVGEITAASPYFAQVRLVAAGDKKPKIPLEGGYFEVPLPAQLLADNAKNEIMLQWVDFYRR
;
A
#
# COMPACT_ATOMS: atom_id res chain seq x y z
N MET A 1 5.82 -31.09 22.74
CA MET A 1 6.83 -30.02 22.65
C MET A 1 6.11 -28.72 22.30
N LEU A 2 5.90 -27.87 23.30
CA LEU A 2 5.21 -26.59 23.20
C LEU A 2 6.25 -25.48 22.94
N ARG A 3 5.99 -24.58 22.00
CA ARG A 3 6.55 -23.22 22.03
C ARG A 3 5.45 -22.21 21.70
N LEU A 4 4.97 -21.59 22.76
CA LEU A 4 4.03 -20.48 22.80
C LEU A 4 4.86 -19.19 22.72
N ASN A 5 4.81 -18.48 21.59
CA ASN A 5 5.43 -17.15 21.50
C ASN A 5 4.41 -16.09 21.92
N LEU A 6 4.49 -15.68 23.19
CA LEU A 6 3.87 -14.47 23.72
C LEU A 6 4.46 -13.25 22.99
N TRP A 7 3.62 -12.52 22.26
CA TRP A 7 3.88 -11.11 21.96
C TRP A 7 3.07 -10.28 22.95
N PHE A 8 3.78 -9.56 23.83
CA PHE A 8 3.21 -8.55 24.71
C PHE A 8 2.65 -7.40 23.87
N VAL A 9 1.33 -7.29 23.78
CA VAL A 9 0.66 -6.03 23.43
C VAL A 9 0.34 -5.34 24.75
N ALA A 10 1.07 -4.26 25.06
CA ALA A 10 0.76 -3.40 26.17
C ALA A 10 -0.55 -2.64 25.87
N LEU A 11 -1.64 -3.11 26.46
CA LEU A 11 -2.96 -2.47 26.44
C LEU A 11 -2.99 -1.39 27.53
N CYS A 12 -2.68 -0.14 27.19
CA CYS A 12 -2.95 0.99 28.09
C CYS A 12 -4.44 1.33 28.04
N ALA A 13 -5.21 0.75 28.97
CA ALA A 13 -6.54 1.24 29.31
C ALA A 13 -6.40 2.46 30.24
N LEU A 14 -6.77 3.65 29.76
CA LEU A 14 -6.90 4.82 30.62
C LEU A 14 -8.34 4.87 31.16
N MET A 15 -8.52 4.47 32.42
CA MET A 15 -9.74 4.71 33.19
C MET A 15 -9.67 6.15 33.71
N ILE A 16 -10.63 7.00 33.33
CA ILE A 16 -10.76 8.35 33.87
C ILE A 16 -11.65 8.28 35.12
N SER A 17 -11.04 8.18 36.29
CA SER A 17 -11.69 8.56 37.55
C SER A 17 -11.53 10.07 37.76
N GLY A 18 -12.62 10.72 38.16
CA GLY A 18 -12.69 12.17 38.35
C GLY A 18 -11.75 12.68 39.43
N GLY A 19 -11.01 13.74 39.10
CA GLY A 19 -10.12 14.47 39.99
C GLY A 19 -9.72 15.81 39.37
N ILE A 20 -9.74 16.86 40.17
CA ILE A 20 -9.67 18.28 39.81
C ILE A 20 -8.30 18.67 39.20
N ALA A 21 -8.34 19.68 38.33
CA ALA A 21 -7.29 20.21 37.46
C ALA A 21 -5.88 20.33 38.04
N SER A 22 -4.91 19.81 37.29
CA SER A 22 -3.52 20.26 37.24
C SER A 22 -3.19 20.58 35.77
N ALA A 23 -2.36 21.60 35.52
CA ALA A 23 -1.85 21.91 34.19
C ALA A 23 -0.99 20.74 33.72
N ALA A 24 -1.61 19.80 33.00
CA ALA A 24 -0.95 18.59 32.54
C ALA A 24 0.19 18.96 31.60
N ASP A 25 1.38 18.41 31.88
CA ASP A 25 2.52 18.54 30.99
C ASP A 25 2.15 18.11 29.56
N PRO A 26 2.69 18.76 28.52
CA PRO A 26 2.40 18.40 27.15
C PRO A 26 2.73 16.93 26.90
N LEU A 27 1.71 16.14 26.59
CA LEU A 27 1.87 14.72 26.34
C LEU A 27 2.57 14.53 24.98
N GLU A 28 3.77 13.95 24.99
CA GLU A 28 4.34 13.41 23.76
C GLU A 28 3.50 12.22 23.31
N THR A 29 2.94 12.31 22.11
CA THR A 29 2.06 11.27 21.57
C THR A 29 2.23 11.14 20.06
N THR A 30 1.58 10.12 19.49
CA THR A 30 1.55 9.86 18.07
C THR A 30 0.10 9.76 17.62
N VAL A 31 -0.22 10.45 16.52
CA VAL A 31 -1.55 10.48 15.91
C VAL A 31 -1.42 10.00 14.47
N GLN A 32 -2.38 9.19 14.03
CA GLN A 32 -2.55 8.81 12.64
C GLN A 32 -3.87 9.34 12.12
N GLY A 33 -3.86 9.91 10.92
CA GLY A 33 -5.05 10.50 10.32
C GLY A 33 -4.79 11.08 8.94
N LYS A 34 -5.84 11.65 8.35
CA LYS A 34 -5.76 12.34 7.05
C LYS A 34 -5.19 13.74 7.24
N LEU A 35 -4.12 14.05 6.53
CA LEU A 35 -3.52 15.39 6.53
C LEU A 35 -4.27 16.31 5.57
N THR A 36 -4.49 17.56 5.96
CA THR A 36 -5.03 18.62 5.10
C THR A 36 -4.21 19.90 5.28
N THR A 37 -3.70 20.46 4.19
CA THR A 37 -2.96 21.74 4.18
C THR A 37 -3.74 22.83 3.45
N GLY A 38 -3.40 24.10 3.69
CA GLY A 38 -4.05 25.25 3.04
C GLY A 38 -5.41 25.59 3.62
N VAL A 39 -5.65 25.23 4.88
CA VAL A 39 -6.88 25.56 5.60
C VAL A 39 -6.84 27.06 5.91
N ASN A 40 -7.78 27.82 5.36
CA ASN A 40 -7.94 29.23 5.68
C ASN A 40 -9.13 29.41 6.62
N ALA A 41 -8.89 30.03 7.77
CA ALA A 41 -9.94 30.46 8.69
C ALA A 41 -10.11 31.98 8.61
N ILE A 42 -11.34 32.45 8.77
CA ILE A 42 -11.63 33.87 8.96
C ILE A 42 -10.88 34.32 10.24
N GLY A 43 -10.16 35.44 10.19
CA GLY A 43 -9.38 35.91 11.34
C GLY A 43 -7.98 35.30 11.49
N ALA A 44 -7.52 34.46 10.56
CA ALA A 44 -6.15 33.91 10.53
C ALA A 44 -5.72 33.15 11.81
N GLU A 45 -6.68 32.64 12.58
CA GLU A 45 -6.36 31.96 13.84
C GLU A 45 -5.69 30.60 13.62
N THR A 46 -5.93 29.94 12.49
CA THR A 46 -5.44 28.58 12.21
C THR A 46 -3.94 28.52 11.86
N THR A 47 -3.30 27.39 12.18
CA THR A 47 -1.96 27.02 11.69
C THR A 47 -1.91 26.74 10.18
N GLY A 48 -3.07 26.61 9.53
CA GLY A 48 -3.19 26.34 8.09
C GLY A 48 -3.02 24.87 7.71
N THR A 49 -2.71 24.00 8.66
CA THR A 49 -2.57 22.56 8.46
C THR A 49 -3.27 21.78 9.56
N THR A 50 -4.04 20.76 9.20
CA THR A 50 -4.77 19.92 10.14
C THR A 50 -4.54 18.43 9.86
N ILE A 51 -4.71 17.61 10.90
CA ILE A 51 -4.83 16.15 10.79
C ILE A 51 -6.18 15.73 11.39
N GLU A 52 -6.92 14.90 10.65
CA GLU A 52 -8.19 14.35 11.09
C GLU A 52 -8.07 12.84 11.34
N GLY A 53 -8.44 12.38 12.53
CA GLY A 53 -8.37 10.97 12.89
C GLY A 53 -9.21 10.65 14.12
N LYS A 54 -9.81 9.45 14.16
CA LYS A 54 -10.66 8.98 15.27
C LYS A 54 -11.79 9.95 15.66
N GLY A 55 -12.32 10.72 14.69
CA GLY A 55 -13.39 11.69 14.92
C GLY A 55 -12.93 13.03 15.50
N PHE A 56 -11.62 13.28 15.60
CA PHE A 56 -11.05 14.55 16.05
C PHE A 56 -10.24 15.21 14.94
N THR A 57 -10.18 16.54 14.98
CA THR A 57 -9.28 17.35 14.15
C THR A 57 -8.28 18.04 15.05
N TRP A 58 -7.00 17.91 14.71
CA TRP A 58 -5.90 18.61 15.38
C TRP A 58 -5.22 19.54 14.39
N GLU A 59 -4.83 20.71 14.87
CA GLU A 59 -3.98 21.63 14.12
C GLU A 59 -2.52 21.23 14.26
N LEU A 60 -1.75 21.41 13.19
CA LEU A 60 -0.33 21.05 13.16
C LEU A 60 0.52 22.31 13.13
N ASP A 61 1.34 22.46 14.17
CA ASP A 61 2.35 23.51 14.24
C ASP A 61 3.73 22.93 13.93
N PHE A 62 4.30 23.35 12.81
CA PHE A 62 5.66 22.96 12.37
C PHE A 62 6.75 23.90 12.91
N GLY A 63 6.38 24.96 13.64
CA GLY A 63 7.28 26.01 14.09
C GLY A 63 8.08 26.59 12.93
N LYS A 64 9.41 26.60 13.06
CA LYS A 64 10.35 27.06 12.01
C LYS A 64 10.92 25.91 11.16
N ASN A 65 10.29 24.73 11.19
CA ASN A 65 10.80 23.57 10.46
C ASN A 65 10.23 23.52 9.03
N ASP A 66 10.89 24.23 8.12
CA ASP A 66 10.52 24.28 6.70
C ASP A 66 10.49 22.90 6.02
N ALA A 67 11.30 21.95 6.50
CA ALA A 67 11.32 20.60 5.95
C ALA A 67 10.02 19.85 6.26
N LEU A 68 9.49 19.99 7.49
CA LEU A 68 8.19 19.42 7.86
C LEU A 68 7.04 20.10 7.14
N ALA A 69 7.07 21.43 6.99
CA ALA A 69 6.05 22.18 6.23
C ALA A 69 5.99 21.72 4.76
N LYS A 70 7.14 21.63 4.08
CA LYS A 70 7.22 21.11 2.70
C LYS A 70 6.81 19.65 2.59
N ALA A 71 7.11 18.83 3.61
CA ALA A 71 6.64 17.44 3.64
C ALA A 71 5.11 17.37 3.78
N ALA A 72 4.52 18.27 4.57
CA ALA A 72 3.07 18.35 4.74
C ALA A 72 2.35 18.70 3.42
N GLU A 73 2.86 19.66 2.67
CA GLU A 73 2.32 20.01 1.34
C GLU A 73 2.33 18.80 0.39
N LYS A 74 3.43 18.02 0.37
CA LYS A 74 3.54 16.80 -0.45
C LYS A 74 2.60 15.69 -0.01
N LEU A 75 2.28 15.64 1.28
CA LEU A 75 1.42 14.62 1.90
C LEU A 75 -0.04 15.09 2.04
N ASN A 76 -0.40 16.24 1.48
CA ASN A 76 -1.77 16.77 1.57
C ASN A 76 -2.79 15.76 1.03
N GLY A 77 -3.85 15.51 1.80
CA GLY A 77 -4.89 14.52 1.52
C GLY A 77 -4.53 13.07 1.86
N GLN A 78 -3.28 12.77 2.24
CA GLN A 78 -2.82 11.40 2.53
C GLN A 78 -3.02 11.02 3.99
N GLN A 79 -3.04 9.71 4.27
CA GLN A 79 -2.91 9.19 5.62
C GLN A 79 -1.47 9.36 6.09
N VAL A 80 -1.28 9.99 7.25
CA VAL A 80 0.03 10.29 7.83
C VAL A 80 0.10 9.84 9.28
N VAL A 81 1.31 9.63 9.76
CA VAL A 81 1.62 9.48 11.18
C VAL A 81 2.42 10.69 11.62
N VAL A 82 1.92 11.38 12.63
CA VAL A 82 2.50 12.58 13.22
C VAL A 82 2.89 12.27 14.67
N SER A 83 4.11 12.59 15.07
CA SER A 83 4.53 12.55 16.48
C SER A 83 4.99 13.92 16.95
N GLY A 84 4.82 14.20 18.24
CA GLY A 84 4.96 15.56 18.76
C GLY A 84 4.22 15.77 20.08
N LYS A 85 4.09 17.04 20.46
CA LYS A 85 3.46 17.45 21.72
C LYS A 85 2.08 18.01 21.45
N LEU A 86 1.07 17.46 22.12
CA LEU A 86 -0.30 17.96 22.05
C LEU A 86 -0.53 19.05 23.10
N ASN A 87 -0.91 20.25 22.65
CA ASN A 87 -1.21 21.40 23.49
C ASN A 87 -2.67 21.82 23.35
N LYS A 88 -3.25 22.29 24.45
CA LYS A 88 -4.54 22.99 24.46
C LYS A 88 -4.28 24.49 24.46
N VAL A 89 -4.84 25.21 23.50
CA VAL A 89 -4.67 26.66 23.35
C VAL A 89 -6.06 27.32 23.36
N PRO A 90 -6.30 28.38 24.15
CA PRO A 90 -7.55 29.12 24.06
C PRO A 90 -7.66 29.79 22.68
N GLY A 91 -8.81 29.67 22.02
CA GLY A 91 -9.09 30.39 20.76
C GLY A 91 -10.10 31.50 20.97
N VAL A 92 -10.14 32.46 20.04
CA VAL A 92 -11.07 33.60 20.09
C VAL A 92 -12.43 33.19 19.52
N GLU A 93 -12.45 32.48 18.39
CA GLU A 93 -13.70 31.98 17.80
C GLU A 93 -14.10 30.61 18.38
N ILE A 94 -13.11 29.73 18.59
CA ILE A 94 -13.31 28.41 19.19
C ILE A 94 -12.67 28.39 20.57
N LYS A 95 -13.48 28.14 21.61
CA LYS A 95 -13.08 28.26 23.02
C LYS A 95 -11.77 27.51 23.35
N GLU A 96 -11.56 26.34 22.76
CA GLU A 96 -10.34 25.56 22.94
C GLU A 96 -9.90 24.92 21.62
N ARG A 97 -8.60 25.05 21.32
CA ARG A 97 -7.95 24.51 20.13
C ARG A 97 -6.90 23.49 20.53
N LEU A 98 -6.84 22.40 19.78
CA LEU A 98 -5.85 21.35 19.97
C LEU A 98 -4.75 21.51 18.93
N ILE A 99 -3.59 21.99 19.37
CA ILE A 99 -2.43 22.24 18.51
C ILE A 99 -1.34 21.23 18.82
N PHE A 100 -0.88 20.56 17.77
CA PHE A 100 0.14 19.54 17.82
C PHE A 100 1.46 20.12 17.32
N THR A 101 2.41 20.37 18.23
CA THR A 101 3.75 20.80 17.85
C THR A 101 4.49 19.60 17.28
N VAL A 102 4.69 19.61 15.96
CA VAL A 102 5.14 18.44 15.20
C VAL A 102 6.64 18.23 15.37
N LYS A 103 7.01 17.03 15.80
CA LYS A 103 8.38 16.52 15.87
C LYS A 103 8.72 15.69 14.63
N THR A 104 7.80 14.82 14.20
CA THR A 104 7.94 14.04 12.97
C THR A 104 6.63 13.96 12.21
N LEU A 105 6.72 13.92 10.89
CA LEU A 105 5.62 13.72 9.96
C LEU A 105 6.09 12.73 8.88
N LYS A 106 5.32 11.68 8.66
CA LYS A 106 5.57 10.71 7.59
C LYS A 106 4.27 10.15 7.05
N ALA A 107 4.27 9.67 5.82
CA ALA A 107 3.16 8.86 5.31
C ALA A 107 2.90 7.68 6.25
N ALA A 108 1.63 7.40 6.53
CA ALA A 108 1.25 6.21 7.26
C ALA A 108 1.50 4.99 6.37
N ALA A 109 2.08 3.94 6.93
CA ALA A 109 2.10 2.66 6.23
C ALA A 109 0.65 2.20 6.06
N THR A 110 0.14 2.17 4.83
CA THR A 110 -1.14 1.54 4.56
C THR A 110 -1.01 0.07 4.93
N LYS A 111 -1.79 -0.37 5.92
CA LYS A 111 -1.86 -1.78 6.29
C LYS A 111 -2.25 -2.57 5.04
N VAL A 112 -1.36 -3.44 4.56
CA VAL A 112 -1.68 -4.31 3.44
C VAL A 112 -2.62 -5.40 3.96
N GLU A 113 -3.84 -5.44 3.44
CA GLU A 113 -4.88 -6.39 3.84
C GLU A 113 -4.87 -7.64 2.95
N LEU A 114 -3.66 -8.15 2.69
CA LEU A 114 -3.39 -9.36 1.90
C LEU A 114 -2.41 -10.26 2.65
N GLU A 115 -2.59 -11.56 2.48
CA GLU A 115 -1.67 -12.62 2.92
C GLU A 115 -1.38 -13.56 1.76
N ALA A 116 -0.16 -14.07 1.66
CA ALA A 116 0.21 -15.07 0.68
C ALA A 116 0.36 -16.45 1.32
N TYR A 117 0.04 -17.51 0.57
CA TYR A 117 0.20 -18.89 1.02
C TYR A 117 0.42 -19.86 -0.14
N GLY A 118 0.76 -21.11 0.18
CA GLY A 118 0.82 -22.21 -0.79
C GLY A 118 2.01 -22.17 -1.74
N MET A 119 2.98 -21.29 -1.50
CA MET A 119 4.25 -21.22 -2.23
C MET A 119 5.29 -22.23 -1.74
N LYS A 120 6.26 -22.56 -2.60
CA LYS A 120 7.47 -23.33 -2.24
C LYS A 120 8.38 -22.53 -1.31
N GLY A 121 9.28 -23.23 -0.64
CA GLY A 121 10.21 -22.63 0.33
C GLY A 121 11.28 -21.71 -0.28
N ASP A 122 11.52 -21.77 -1.58
CA ASP A 122 12.43 -20.88 -2.32
C ASP A 122 11.73 -19.65 -2.93
N THR A 123 10.42 -19.52 -2.71
CA THR A 123 9.62 -18.36 -3.08
C THR A 123 9.45 -17.46 -1.86
N LYS A 124 9.84 -16.20 -2.01
CA LYS A 124 9.63 -15.12 -1.04
C LYS A 124 8.63 -14.13 -1.62
N ILE A 125 7.59 -13.82 -0.84
CA ILE A 125 6.59 -12.81 -1.18
C ILE A 125 6.60 -11.73 -0.11
N GLU A 126 6.76 -10.49 -0.53
CA GLU A 126 6.70 -9.31 0.33
C GLU A 126 5.57 -8.40 -0.12
N PHE A 127 4.93 -7.74 0.84
CA PHE A 127 3.86 -6.80 0.58
C PHE A 127 4.30 -5.39 0.93
N ALA A 128 4.07 -4.46 0.02
CA ALA A 128 4.33 -3.04 0.25
C ALA A 128 3.13 -2.19 -0.18
N SER A 129 3.07 -0.98 0.34
CA SER A 129 2.06 0.02 -0.02
C SER A 129 2.74 1.27 -0.53
N GLU A 130 2.36 1.72 -1.71
CA GLU A 130 2.75 2.99 -2.32
C GLU A 130 1.47 3.83 -2.53
N GLY A 131 1.08 4.62 -1.52
CA GLY A 131 -0.20 5.34 -1.52
C GLY A 131 -1.39 4.37 -1.44
N GLU A 132 -2.27 4.39 -2.44
CA GLU A 132 -3.39 3.44 -2.58
C GLU A 132 -2.99 2.13 -3.30
N ARG A 133 -1.78 2.07 -3.89
CA ARG A 133 -1.28 0.89 -4.60
C ARG A 133 -0.69 -0.11 -3.62
N THR A 134 -1.17 -1.35 -3.70
CA THR A 134 -0.57 -2.49 -3.03
C THR A 134 0.37 -3.22 -3.99
N ILE A 135 1.59 -3.47 -3.55
CA ILE A 135 2.61 -4.20 -4.30
C ILE A 135 2.78 -5.58 -3.69
N VAL A 136 2.67 -6.60 -4.54
CA VAL A 136 2.99 -7.99 -4.23
C VAL A 136 4.32 -8.29 -4.89
N ASP A 137 5.38 -8.27 -4.11
CA ASP A 137 6.75 -8.41 -4.60
C ASP A 137 7.22 -9.87 -4.45
N ILE A 138 7.54 -10.51 -5.57
CA ILE A 138 7.77 -11.96 -5.65
C ILE A 138 9.18 -12.24 -6.15
N HIS A 139 9.95 -12.92 -5.30
CA HIS A 139 11.24 -13.52 -5.65
C HIS A 139 11.12 -15.04 -5.61
N CYS A 140 11.47 -15.73 -6.69
CA CYS A 140 11.40 -17.18 -6.79
C CYS A 140 12.68 -17.71 -7.43
N ALA A 141 13.54 -18.37 -6.65
CA ALA A 141 14.85 -18.80 -7.12
C ALA A 141 14.78 -19.86 -8.24
N SER A 142 13.83 -20.80 -8.14
CA SER A 142 13.57 -21.81 -9.19
C SER A 142 12.92 -21.24 -10.45
N GLY A 143 12.31 -20.05 -10.38
CA GLY A 143 11.62 -19.43 -11.51
C GLY A 143 10.29 -20.08 -11.89
N ILE A 144 9.76 -21.02 -11.11
CA ILE A 144 8.46 -21.64 -11.34
C ILE A 144 7.76 -21.96 -10.03
N ASP A 145 6.60 -21.36 -9.80
CA ASP A 145 5.79 -21.67 -8.64
C ASP A 145 4.35 -21.17 -8.79
N ARG A 146 3.57 -21.36 -7.72
CA ARG A 146 2.24 -20.79 -7.54
C ARG A 146 2.06 -20.31 -6.11
N CYS A 147 1.15 -19.37 -5.90
CA CYS A 147 0.70 -18.98 -4.57
C CYS A 147 -0.77 -18.54 -4.59
N GLY A 148 -1.42 -18.64 -3.43
CA GLY A 148 -2.71 -17.98 -3.19
C GLY A 148 -2.48 -16.65 -2.50
N LEU A 149 -3.19 -15.61 -2.94
CA LEU A 149 -3.35 -14.34 -2.24
C LEU A 149 -4.71 -14.32 -1.57
N LYS A 150 -4.73 -14.23 -0.25
CA LYS A 150 -5.94 -14.12 0.55
C LYS A 150 -6.15 -12.69 1.00
N ARG A 151 -7.33 -12.14 0.74
CA ARG A 151 -7.78 -10.87 1.32
C ARG A 151 -8.13 -11.05 2.79
N THR A 152 -7.58 -10.19 3.64
CA THR A 152 -7.88 -10.13 5.09
C THR A 152 -8.77 -8.95 5.48
N GLY A 153 -8.90 -7.97 4.58
CA GLY A 153 -9.75 -6.79 4.70
C GLY A 153 -11.21 -7.02 4.35
N ALA A 154 -12.02 -5.96 4.32
CA ALA A 154 -13.43 -6.01 3.90
C ALA A 154 -13.62 -5.95 2.37
N THR A 155 -12.67 -5.33 1.65
CA THR A 155 -12.67 -5.18 0.18
C THR A 155 -11.27 -5.41 -0.37
N TRP A 156 -11.16 -5.84 -1.63
CA TRP A 156 -9.84 -5.90 -2.29
C TRP A 156 -9.21 -4.51 -2.36
N PRO A 157 -7.88 -4.38 -2.27
CA PRO A 157 -7.22 -3.10 -2.55
C PRO A 157 -7.58 -2.62 -3.95
N LYS A 158 -7.74 -1.30 -4.13
CA LYS A 158 -8.19 -0.72 -5.40
C LYS A 158 -7.20 -0.90 -6.53
N ASP A 159 -5.91 -0.85 -6.21
CA ASP A 159 -4.80 -1.00 -7.14
C ASP A 159 -3.83 -2.05 -6.56
N VAL A 160 -3.68 -3.17 -7.27
CA VAL A 160 -2.77 -4.26 -6.90
C VAL A 160 -1.83 -4.49 -8.07
N VAL A 161 -0.54 -4.48 -7.79
CA VAL A 161 0.51 -4.76 -8.76
C VAL A 161 1.36 -5.92 -8.28
N VAL A 162 1.61 -6.89 -9.14
CA VAL A 162 2.55 -7.99 -8.88
C VAL A 162 3.87 -7.66 -9.55
N ARG A 163 4.97 -7.70 -8.78
CA ARG A 163 6.34 -7.60 -9.28
C ARG A 163 6.96 -8.98 -9.26
N LEU A 164 7.30 -9.52 -10.43
CA LEU A 164 7.91 -10.83 -10.59
C LEU A 164 9.40 -10.65 -10.91
N HIS A 165 10.27 -10.97 -9.95
CA HIS A 165 11.73 -10.92 -10.12
C HIS A 165 12.25 -12.17 -10.84
N LEU A 166 11.95 -12.25 -12.14
CA LEU A 166 12.30 -13.35 -13.05
C LEU A 166 13.23 -12.84 -14.16
N LYS A 167 13.92 -13.77 -14.84
CA LYS A 167 14.77 -13.45 -16.01
C LYS A 167 13.95 -13.39 -17.29
N GLY A 168 12.94 -14.24 -17.41
CA GLY A 168 11.95 -14.27 -18.48
C GLY A 168 10.56 -14.52 -17.91
N LEU A 169 9.53 -14.13 -18.67
CA LEU A 169 8.14 -14.39 -18.30
C LEU A 169 7.49 -15.26 -19.38
N GLU A 170 7.67 -16.59 -19.25
CA GLU A 170 7.05 -17.56 -20.16
C GLU A 170 5.53 -17.59 -19.96
N MET A 171 5.10 -17.54 -18.70
CA MET A 171 3.70 -17.52 -18.34
C MET A 171 3.51 -16.88 -16.97
N PHE A 172 2.47 -16.09 -16.85
CA PHE A 172 1.91 -15.63 -15.59
C PHE A 172 0.41 -15.77 -15.63
N LEU A 173 -0.14 -16.53 -14.69
CA LEU A 173 -1.55 -16.81 -14.58
C LEU A 173 -2.10 -16.17 -13.30
N VAL A 174 -3.19 -15.44 -13.45
CA VAL A 174 -3.97 -14.84 -12.36
C VAL A 174 -5.38 -15.39 -12.44
N ALA A 175 -5.75 -16.26 -11.52
CA ALA A 175 -7.10 -16.81 -11.42
C ALA A 175 -7.87 -16.16 -10.27
N ALA A 176 -9.01 -15.56 -10.60
CA ALA A 176 -9.94 -14.95 -9.64
C ALA A 176 -11.37 -15.40 -9.99
N ASP A 177 -11.94 -16.21 -9.11
CA ASP A 177 -13.23 -16.88 -9.31
C ASP A 177 -13.33 -17.66 -10.64
N LYS A 178 -14.16 -17.21 -11.60
CA LYS A 178 -14.34 -17.85 -12.92
C LYS A 178 -13.41 -17.29 -14.01
N ASN A 179 -12.70 -16.22 -13.69
CA ASN A 179 -11.84 -15.49 -14.62
C ASN A 179 -10.39 -15.90 -14.39
N THR A 180 -9.67 -16.18 -15.47
CA THR A 180 -8.24 -16.43 -15.45
C THR A 180 -7.59 -15.55 -16.51
N ILE A 181 -6.64 -14.73 -16.09
CA ILE A 181 -5.81 -13.94 -16.99
C ILE A 181 -4.48 -14.64 -17.13
N GLU A 182 -4.07 -14.89 -18.36
CA GLU A 182 -2.76 -15.44 -18.67
C GLU A 182 -1.97 -14.39 -19.45
N CYS A 183 -0.77 -14.07 -19.00
CA CYS A 183 0.15 -13.14 -19.64
C CYS A 183 1.50 -13.81 -19.91
N ALA A 184 2.15 -13.42 -21.00
CA ALA A 184 3.49 -13.87 -21.36
C ALA A 184 4.27 -12.72 -22.02
N VAL A 185 5.60 -12.77 -21.94
CA VAL A 185 6.49 -11.84 -22.65
C VAL A 185 7.48 -12.65 -23.49
N PRO A 186 7.54 -12.46 -24.82
CA PRO A 186 8.40 -13.24 -25.67
C PRO A 186 9.88 -13.03 -25.31
N SER A 187 10.64 -14.13 -25.29
CA SER A 187 12.08 -14.10 -24.97
C SER A 187 12.97 -13.66 -26.15
N SER A 188 12.38 -13.47 -27.33
CA SER A 188 13.06 -12.99 -28.54
C SER A 188 12.22 -11.94 -29.26
N GLY A 189 12.88 -11.04 -30.00
CA GLY A 189 12.22 -9.93 -30.69
C GLY A 189 11.86 -8.77 -29.74
N ALA A 190 10.82 -8.00 -30.11
CA ALA A 190 10.31 -6.93 -29.27
C ALA A 190 9.57 -7.52 -28.05
N PRO A 191 9.84 -7.05 -26.81
CA PRO A 191 9.29 -7.62 -25.59
C PRO A 191 7.85 -7.15 -25.33
N ASN A 192 6.97 -7.31 -26.30
CA ASN A 192 5.56 -6.95 -26.19
C ASN A 192 4.83 -8.08 -25.45
N SER A 193 4.18 -7.75 -24.34
CA SER A 193 3.39 -8.71 -23.60
C SER A 193 2.12 -9.10 -24.34
N THR A 194 1.77 -10.37 -24.30
CA THR A 194 0.46 -10.87 -24.73
C THR A 194 -0.34 -11.28 -23.50
N CYS A 195 -1.60 -10.87 -23.39
CA CYS A 195 -2.49 -11.32 -22.32
C CYS A 195 -3.83 -11.83 -22.89
N GLN A 196 -4.35 -12.89 -22.30
CA GLN A 196 -5.63 -13.50 -22.68
C GLN A 196 -6.51 -13.70 -21.45
N LEU A 197 -7.81 -13.57 -21.63
CA LEU A 197 -8.83 -13.82 -20.62
C LEU A 197 -9.52 -15.15 -20.92
N MET A 198 -9.50 -16.04 -19.94
CA MET A 198 -10.33 -17.23 -19.89
C MET A 198 -11.44 -17.01 -18.87
N SER A 199 -12.69 -16.95 -19.32
CA SER A 199 -13.88 -16.86 -18.46
C SER A 199 -14.75 -18.10 -18.68
N GLY A 200 -14.58 -19.11 -17.81
CA GLY A 200 -15.20 -20.42 -17.99
C GLY A 200 -14.66 -21.12 -19.26
N LYS A 201 -15.54 -21.37 -20.25
CA LYS A 201 -15.15 -22.00 -21.53
C LYS A 201 -14.75 -21.00 -22.63
N ARG A 202 -14.89 -19.69 -22.38
CA ARG A 202 -14.60 -18.65 -23.38
C ARG A 202 -13.17 -18.16 -23.19
N VAL A 203 -12.42 -18.15 -24.28
CA VAL A 203 -11.09 -17.53 -24.36
C VAL A 203 -11.22 -16.29 -25.24
N GLY A 204 -10.72 -15.16 -24.78
CA GLY A 204 -10.72 -13.90 -25.52
C GLY A 204 -9.40 -13.16 -25.33
N GLU A 205 -8.94 -12.49 -26.38
CA GLU A 205 -7.77 -11.62 -26.30
C GLU A 205 -8.06 -10.40 -25.41
N ILE A 206 -7.09 -10.00 -24.61
CA ILE A 206 -7.17 -8.77 -23.81
C ILE A 206 -6.52 -7.64 -24.61
N THR A 207 -7.34 -6.81 -25.25
CA THR A 207 -6.91 -5.58 -25.94
C THR A 207 -7.04 -4.37 -25.02
N ALA A 208 -6.52 -3.20 -25.44
CA ALA A 208 -6.62 -1.95 -24.69
C ALA A 208 -8.06 -1.51 -24.37
N ALA A 209 -9.06 -2.01 -25.12
CA ALA A 209 -10.47 -1.73 -24.86
C ALA A 209 -11.10 -2.69 -23.83
N SER A 210 -10.40 -3.75 -23.43
CA SER A 210 -10.90 -4.73 -22.47
C SER A 210 -10.92 -4.14 -21.05
N PRO A 211 -11.98 -4.37 -20.25
CA PRO A 211 -11.98 -3.98 -18.84
C PRO A 211 -10.97 -4.80 -18.00
N TYR A 212 -10.46 -5.89 -18.56
CA TYR A 212 -9.39 -6.71 -17.98
C TYR A 212 -8.02 -6.34 -18.54
N PHE A 213 -7.89 -5.22 -19.26
CA PHE A 213 -6.61 -4.79 -19.78
C PHE A 213 -5.64 -4.42 -18.66
N ALA A 214 -4.48 -5.07 -18.67
CA ALA A 214 -3.33 -4.70 -17.90
C ALA A 214 -2.08 -4.81 -18.78
N GLN A 215 -1.31 -3.73 -18.85
CA GLN A 215 -0.05 -3.73 -19.57
C GLN A 215 1.07 -4.27 -18.66
N VAL A 216 1.65 -5.40 -19.04
CA VAL A 216 2.87 -5.89 -18.38
C VAL A 216 4.03 -4.98 -18.79
N ARG A 217 4.78 -4.50 -17.80
CA ARG A 217 5.96 -3.65 -18.01
C ARG A 217 7.21 -4.38 -17.57
N LEU A 218 8.28 -4.22 -18.33
CA LEU A 218 9.60 -4.69 -17.96
C LEU A 218 10.34 -3.53 -17.30
N VAL A 219 10.73 -3.71 -16.05
CA VAL A 219 11.51 -2.72 -15.30
C VAL A 219 12.90 -3.29 -15.10
N ALA A 220 13.92 -2.67 -15.69
CA ALA A 220 15.31 -3.06 -15.48
C ALA A 220 15.85 -2.45 -14.18
N ALA A 221 16.89 -3.06 -13.61
CA ALA A 221 17.65 -2.43 -12.54
C ALA A 221 18.45 -1.22 -13.07
N GLY A 222 18.29 -0.06 -12.42
CA GLY A 222 18.95 1.19 -12.81
C GLY A 222 18.42 1.78 -14.12
N ASP A 223 19.20 2.67 -14.75
CA ASP A 223 18.77 3.41 -15.95
C ASP A 223 18.96 2.64 -17.27
N LYS A 224 19.08 1.31 -17.20
CA LYS A 224 19.30 0.47 -18.38
C LYS A 224 17.98 0.21 -19.11
N LYS A 225 18.04 0.07 -20.44
CA LYS A 225 16.90 -0.44 -21.20
C LYS A 225 16.67 -1.92 -20.85
N PRO A 226 15.43 -2.36 -20.60
CA PRO A 226 15.14 -3.75 -20.30
C PRO A 226 15.44 -4.63 -21.51
N LYS A 227 16.07 -5.78 -21.25
CA LYS A 227 16.38 -6.83 -22.21
C LYS A 227 16.11 -8.18 -21.56
N ILE A 228 15.61 -9.16 -22.31
CA ILE A 228 15.45 -10.54 -21.86
C ILE A 228 16.66 -11.36 -22.32
N PRO A 229 17.28 -12.21 -21.48
CA PRO A 229 17.00 -12.38 -20.05
C PRO A 229 17.28 -11.11 -19.23
N LEU A 230 16.39 -10.78 -18.29
CA LEU A 230 16.56 -9.65 -17.37
C LEU A 230 17.75 -9.92 -16.45
N GLU A 231 18.75 -9.04 -16.51
CA GLU A 231 19.93 -9.03 -15.64
C GLU A 231 19.66 -8.21 -14.36
N GLY A 232 18.50 -8.46 -13.74
CA GLY A 232 17.98 -7.69 -12.61
C GLY A 232 16.83 -6.75 -12.99
N GLY A 233 16.00 -6.43 -12.01
CA GLY A 233 14.71 -5.78 -12.20
C GLY A 233 13.55 -6.78 -12.03
N TYR A 234 12.41 -6.50 -12.65
CA TYR A 234 11.18 -7.28 -12.53
C TYR A 234 10.22 -7.08 -13.70
N PHE A 235 9.29 -8.03 -13.85
CA PHE A 235 8.06 -7.83 -14.62
C PHE A 235 7.00 -7.23 -13.70
N GLU A 236 6.48 -6.07 -14.06
CA GLU A 236 5.40 -5.40 -13.33
C GLU A 236 4.06 -5.70 -14.00
N VAL A 237 3.20 -6.43 -13.31
CA VAL A 237 1.89 -6.87 -13.79
C VAL A 237 0.79 -6.28 -12.91
N PRO A 238 0.10 -5.22 -13.38
CA PRO A 238 -1.10 -4.73 -12.71
C PRO A 238 -2.20 -5.80 -12.75
N LEU A 239 -2.89 -6.01 -11.63
CA LEU A 239 -4.13 -6.78 -11.64
C LEU A 239 -5.27 -5.85 -12.08
N PRO A 240 -6.05 -6.20 -13.12
CA PRO A 240 -7.11 -5.31 -13.59
C PRO A 240 -8.14 -5.01 -12.50
N ALA A 241 -8.55 -3.75 -12.40
CA ALA A 241 -9.56 -3.33 -11.41
C ALA A 241 -10.86 -4.14 -11.53
N GLN A 242 -11.28 -4.46 -12.77
CA GLN A 242 -12.45 -5.30 -13.01
C GLN A 242 -12.28 -6.73 -12.45
N LEU A 243 -11.07 -7.30 -12.52
CA LEU A 243 -10.79 -8.62 -11.95
C LEU A 243 -11.00 -8.62 -10.42
N LEU A 244 -10.54 -7.56 -9.76
CA LEU A 244 -10.67 -7.40 -8.30
C LEU A 244 -12.13 -7.14 -7.89
N ALA A 245 -12.85 -6.32 -8.68
CA ALA A 245 -14.25 -5.99 -8.43
C ALA A 245 -15.18 -7.20 -8.63
N ASP A 246 -14.94 -8.01 -9.67
CA ASP A 246 -15.74 -9.21 -9.96
C ASP A 246 -15.43 -10.37 -9.00
N ASN A 247 -14.32 -10.30 -8.27
CA ASN A 247 -13.92 -11.39 -7.38
C ASN A 247 -14.71 -11.37 -6.07
N ALA A 248 -15.84 -12.08 -6.06
CA ALA A 248 -16.63 -12.34 -4.86
C ALA A 248 -15.88 -13.17 -3.81
N LYS A 249 -14.86 -13.94 -4.21
CA LYS A 249 -14.04 -14.71 -3.29
C LYS A 249 -12.99 -13.80 -2.64
N ASN A 250 -12.54 -14.20 -1.47
CA ASN A 250 -11.42 -13.55 -0.77
C ASN A 250 -10.06 -14.11 -1.20
N GLU A 251 -9.97 -14.76 -2.37
CA GLU A 251 -8.77 -15.42 -2.85
C GLU A 251 -8.50 -15.11 -4.34
N ILE A 252 -7.21 -14.94 -4.67
CA ILE A 252 -6.68 -14.91 -6.04
C ILE A 252 -5.53 -15.90 -6.10
N MET A 253 -5.49 -16.76 -7.11
CA MET A 253 -4.38 -17.66 -7.36
C MET A 253 -3.43 -17.07 -8.38
N LEU A 254 -2.14 -17.09 -8.07
CA LEU A 254 -1.05 -16.70 -8.95
C LEU A 254 -0.23 -17.94 -9.32
N GLN A 255 0.23 -18.02 -10.57
CA GLN A 255 1.19 -19.02 -11.02
C GLN A 255 2.12 -18.40 -12.05
N TRP A 256 3.40 -18.75 -12.02
CA TRP A 256 4.38 -18.21 -12.96
C TRP A 256 5.37 -19.26 -13.43
N VAL A 257 5.92 -19.01 -14.62
CA VAL A 257 7.00 -19.79 -15.24
C VAL A 257 7.99 -18.83 -15.88
N ASP A 258 9.26 -19.00 -15.54
CA ASP A 258 10.41 -18.35 -16.17
C ASP A 258 10.99 -19.27 -17.27
N PHE A 259 11.27 -18.68 -18.44
CA PHE A 259 12.01 -19.34 -19.53
C PHE A 259 13.39 -19.86 -19.07
N TYR A 260 14.01 -19.19 -18.10
CA TYR A 260 15.37 -19.44 -17.63
C TYR A 260 15.40 -20.10 -16.24
N ARG A 261 14.30 -20.77 -15.86
CA ARG A 261 14.21 -21.62 -14.66
C ARG A 261 15.33 -22.66 -14.60
N ARG A 262 15.70 -23.06 -13.39
CA ARG A 262 16.74 -24.07 -13.12
C ARG A 262 16.22 -25.17 -12.23
#